data_AF-A0A358N8N3-F1
#
_entry.id   AF-A0A358N8N3-F1
#
_cell.length_a   1.000
_cell.length_b   1.000
_cell.length_c   1.000
_cell.angle_alpha   90.00
_cell.angle_beta   90.00
_cell.angle_gamma   90.00
#
_symmetry.space_group_name_H-M   'P 1'
#
loop_
_entity.id
_entity.type
_entity.pdbx_description
1 polymer ?
#
loop_
_entity_poly.entity_id
_entity_poly.type
_entity_poly.pdbx_seq_one_letter_code
_entity_poly.pdbx_strand_id
1 'polypeptide(L)'
;MSRILNITIPVTVCIALLAAAPCIAGNEVAGAGATQAWGDDFDDPEFKGRQAERGEWQFNEGVASCVADPVLYKEYKNHGPILKWPRKFEDARIQFEMRARDCQRVVFTLNGDGHIFRVTLADERPDAPAGTSKVPTRLIAWATKSSKQNKGDTIKPKGLPDLSMVNDEWVTVKLDV
;
A
#
# COMPACT_ATOMS: atom_id res chain seq x y z
N MET A 1 12.10 19.26 -22.05
CA MET A 1 13.32 18.50 -21.68
C MET A 1 13.17 18.06 -20.23
N SER A 2 12.69 16.85 -19.98
CA SER A 2 12.51 16.33 -18.62
C SER A 2 13.79 15.62 -18.20
N ARG A 3 14.38 16.03 -17.08
CA ARG A 3 15.58 15.39 -16.51
C ARG A 3 15.10 14.22 -15.65
N ILE A 4 15.45 13.01 -16.05
CA ILE A 4 15.20 11.78 -15.27
C ILE A 4 16.26 11.71 -14.17
N LEU A 5 15.83 11.56 -12.92
CA LEU A 5 16.68 11.48 -11.73
C LEU A 5 16.81 10.00 -11.36
N ASN A 6 17.96 9.39 -11.64
CA ASN A 6 18.25 8.00 -11.25
C ASN A 6 18.60 7.96 -9.76
N ILE A 7 17.79 7.29 -8.94
CA ILE A 7 18.07 7.05 -7.51
C ILE A 7 18.04 5.54 -7.24
N THR A 8 19.18 4.98 -6.85
CA THR A 8 19.35 3.55 -6.52
C THR A 8 19.28 3.35 -5.00
N ILE A 9 18.15 2.91 -4.43
CA ILE A 9 18.02 2.62 -2.97
C ILE A 9 17.05 1.43 -2.74
N PRO A 10 17.32 0.49 -1.82
CA PRO A 10 16.45 -0.67 -1.54
C PRO A 10 15.11 -0.30 -0.85
N VAL A 11 14.04 -1.05 -1.18
CA VAL A 11 12.63 -0.72 -0.87
C VAL A 11 11.89 -1.90 -0.18
N THR A 12 10.76 -1.68 0.51
CA THR A 12 9.92 -2.65 1.25
C THR A 12 8.48 -2.13 1.34
N VAL A 13 7.47 -2.95 0.98
CA VAL A 13 6.04 -2.56 1.01
C VAL A 13 5.35 -3.03 2.31
N CYS A 14 4.47 -2.21 2.91
CA CYS A 14 3.60 -2.59 4.04
C CYS A 14 2.13 -2.22 3.76
N ILE A 15 1.19 -3.16 3.96
CA ILE A 15 -0.27 -2.98 3.75
C ILE A 15 -1.05 -3.34 5.03
N ALA A 16 -2.12 -2.59 5.36
CA ALA A 16 -3.05 -2.89 6.46
C ALA A 16 -4.52 -2.99 5.99
N LEU A 17 -5.16 -4.11 6.35
CA LEU A 17 -6.47 -4.66 5.94
C LEU A 17 -6.82 -4.54 4.45
N LEU A 18 -6.68 -5.67 3.76
CA LEU A 18 -6.88 -5.81 2.34
C LEU A 18 -7.38 -7.23 2.08
N ALA A 19 -8.50 -7.42 1.38
CA ALA A 19 -8.66 -8.64 0.61
C ALA A 19 -7.77 -8.47 -0.63
N ALA A 20 -6.54 -8.94 -0.65
CA ALA A 20 -5.63 -8.68 -1.78
C ALA A 20 -5.80 -9.73 -2.88
N ALA A 21 -5.94 -9.34 -4.15
CA ALA A 21 -5.81 -10.23 -5.31
C ALA A 21 -4.59 -9.79 -6.17
N PRO A 22 -4.09 -10.62 -7.10
CA PRO A 22 -2.67 -10.81 -7.38
C PRO A 22 -1.87 -9.52 -7.54
N CYS A 23 -0.78 -9.45 -6.79
CA CYS A 23 0.18 -8.36 -6.89
C CYS A 23 1.03 -8.55 -8.16
N ILE A 24 1.00 -7.66 -9.15
CA ILE A 24 1.95 -7.71 -10.28
C ILE A 24 2.95 -6.58 -10.07
N ALA A 25 4.20 -6.94 -9.78
CA ALA A 25 5.34 -6.03 -9.85
C ALA A 25 6.08 -6.28 -11.18
N GLY A 26 5.96 -5.37 -12.15
CA GLY A 26 6.59 -5.54 -13.47
C GLY A 26 6.96 -4.21 -14.15
N ASN A 27 8.08 -4.20 -14.88
CA ASN A 27 8.42 -3.12 -15.80
C ASN A 27 7.73 -3.40 -17.14
N GLU A 28 6.71 -2.63 -17.55
CA GLU A 28 6.39 -2.60 -18.99
C GLU A 28 7.28 -1.58 -19.70
N VAL A 29 8.44 -2.06 -20.10
CA VAL A 29 8.90 -1.78 -21.45
C VAL A 29 9.06 -3.16 -22.08
N ALA A 30 8.17 -3.50 -23.00
CA ALA A 30 8.37 -4.61 -23.91
C ALA A 30 9.58 -4.28 -24.80
N GLY A 31 10.76 -4.57 -24.29
CA GLY A 31 12.05 -4.54 -24.93
C GLY A 31 12.85 -5.72 -24.38
N ALA A 32 13.54 -6.44 -25.26
CA ALA A 32 14.28 -7.66 -24.92
C ALA A 32 15.19 -7.43 -23.70
N GLY A 33 14.78 -7.96 -22.54
CA GLY A 33 15.45 -7.75 -21.26
C GLY A 33 14.55 -7.53 -20.04
N ALA A 34 13.22 -7.52 -20.19
CA ALA A 34 12.29 -7.37 -19.05
C ALA A 34 12.53 -8.45 -17.98
N THR A 35 12.92 -8.01 -16.79
CA THR A 35 13.00 -8.82 -15.57
C THR A 35 11.64 -9.44 -15.29
N GLN A 36 11.64 -10.73 -14.95
CA GLN A 36 10.45 -11.55 -14.71
C GLN A 36 9.45 -10.84 -13.78
N ALA A 37 8.21 -10.68 -14.25
CA ALA A 37 7.11 -10.22 -13.40
C ALA A 37 7.04 -11.12 -12.17
N TRP A 38 7.03 -10.50 -10.98
CA TRP A 38 6.85 -11.23 -9.73
C TRP A 38 5.48 -10.95 -9.19
N GLY A 39 4.82 -12.00 -8.73
CA GLY A 39 3.51 -11.88 -8.12
C GLY A 39 3.26 -12.92 -7.07
N ASP A 40 2.32 -12.55 -6.22
CA ASP A 40 1.78 -13.34 -5.12
C ASP A 40 0.28 -13.43 -5.38
N ASP A 41 -0.16 -14.63 -5.75
CA ASP A 41 -1.55 -14.97 -6.03
C ASP A 41 -2.30 -15.43 -4.78
N PHE A 42 -1.62 -15.59 -3.64
CA PHE A 42 -2.16 -16.08 -2.37
C PHE A 42 -2.63 -17.54 -2.36
N ASP A 43 -2.26 -18.35 -3.36
CA ASP A 43 -2.58 -19.79 -3.37
C ASP A 43 -1.65 -20.61 -2.45
N ASP A 44 -0.44 -20.12 -2.20
CA ASP A 44 0.49 -20.68 -1.22
C ASP A 44 0.45 -19.86 0.08
N PRO A 45 -0.02 -20.40 1.23
CA PRO A 45 -0.03 -19.69 2.50
C PRO A 45 1.38 -19.35 3.02
N GLU A 46 2.42 -20.08 2.60
CA GLU A 46 3.82 -19.88 2.98
C GLU A 46 4.64 -19.19 1.89
N PHE A 47 3.98 -18.51 0.95
CA PHE A 47 4.61 -17.88 -0.22
C PHE A 47 5.90 -17.12 0.13
N LYS A 48 7.00 -17.56 -0.49
CA LYS A 48 8.35 -17.06 -0.17
C LYS A 48 8.47 -15.57 -0.49
N GLY A 49 8.66 -14.77 0.57
CA GLY A 49 8.88 -13.33 0.47
C GLY A 49 7.67 -12.49 0.89
N ARG A 50 6.52 -13.10 1.17
CA ARG A 50 5.43 -12.47 1.93
C ARG A 50 5.71 -12.58 3.43
N GLN A 51 5.35 -11.55 4.18
CA GLN A 51 5.44 -11.53 5.64
C GLN A 51 4.11 -11.07 6.24
N ALA A 52 3.38 -11.99 6.84
CA ALA A 52 2.19 -11.71 7.64
C ALA A 52 2.63 -11.36 9.07
N GLU A 53 3.15 -10.15 9.28
CA GLU A 53 3.75 -9.77 10.56
C GLU A 53 2.72 -9.60 11.68
N ARG A 54 1.49 -9.18 11.36
CA ARG A 54 0.46 -8.85 12.36
C ARG A 54 -0.94 -9.16 11.88
N GLY A 55 -1.76 -9.64 12.81
CA GLY A 55 -3.14 -10.05 12.57
C GLY A 55 -3.21 -11.48 12.05
N GLU A 56 -4.38 -12.09 12.23
CA GLU A 56 -4.68 -13.45 11.78
C GLU A 56 -4.98 -13.42 10.27
N TRP A 57 -3.92 -13.43 9.45
CA TRP A 57 -4.06 -13.49 8.00
C TRP A 57 -4.43 -14.90 7.55
N GLN A 58 -5.39 -14.97 6.64
CA GLN A 58 -5.83 -16.20 5.98
C GLN A 58 -5.53 -16.08 4.48
N PHE A 59 -5.06 -17.16 3.88
CA PHE A 59 -4.75 -17.25 2.46
C PHE A 59 -5.57 -18.41 1.88
N ASN A 60 -6.59 -18.09 1.09
CA ASN A 60 -7.47 -19.08 0.49
C ASN A 60 -8.06 -18.55 -0.81
N GLU A 61 -8.27 -19.44 -1.79
CA GLU A 61 -8.94 -19.13 -3.06
C GLU A 61 -8.38 -17.87 -3.76
N GLY A 62 -7.06 -17.74 -3.80
CA GLY A 62 -6.39 -16.60 -4.41
C GLY A 62 -6.53 -15.26 -3.66
N VAL A 63 -6.92 -15.28 -2.38
CA VAL A 63 -7.15 -14.07 -1.57
C VAL A 63 -6.42 -14.14 -0.23
N ALA A 64 -5.64 -13.10 0.07
CA ALA A 64 -5.21 -12.81 1.45
C ALA A 64 -6.31 -12.02 2.17
N SER A 65 -6.77 -12.45 3.33
CA SER A 65 -7.79 -11.76 4.12
C SER A 65 -7.42 -11.70 5.60
N CYS A 66 -7.92 -10.69 6.31
CA CYS A 66 -7.77 -10.55 7.76
C CYS A 66 -8.93 -9.69 8.29
N VAL A 67 -9.21 -9.80 9.59
CA VAL A 67 -10.16 -8.92 10.29
C VAL A 67 -9.39 -7.99 11.21
N ALA A 68 -9.73 -6.70 11.18
CA ALA A 68 -9.13 -5.73 12.09
C ALA A 68 -9.57 -6.02 13.53
N ASP A 69 -8.61 -6.34 14.38
CA ASP A 69 -8.86 -6.56 15.81
C ASP A 69 -8.60 -5.26 16.61
N PRO A 70 -9.61 -4.71 17.32
CA PRO A 70 -9.46 -3.54 18.19
C PRO A 70 -8.44 -3.71 19.33
N VAL A 71 -8.22 -4.94 19.81
CA VAL A 71 -7.22 -5.23 20.85
C VAL A 71 -5.83 -5.05 20.25
N LEU A 72 -5.54 -5.74 19.15
CA LEU A 72 -4.31 -5.57 18.36
C LEU A 72 -4.08 -4.10 17.97
N TYR A 73 -5.14 -3.40 17.52
CA TYR A 73 -5.04 -2.00 17.14
C TYR A 73 -4.54 -1.09 18.27
N LYS A 74 -5.04 -1.31 19.48
CA LYS A 74 -4.61 -0.56 20.68
C LYS A 74 -3.19 -0.95 21.08
N GLU A 75 -2.88 -2.25 21.11
CA GLU A 75 -1.56 -2.77 21.45
C GLU A 75 -0.47 -2.14 20.57
N TYR A 76 -0.73 -2.06 19.26
CA TYR A 76 0.23 -1.51 18.30
C TYR A 76 0.01 -0.03 17.99
N LYS A 77 -0.47 0.75 18.96
CA LYS A 77 -0.52 2.22 18.89
C LYS A 77 -1.25 2.72 17.63
N ASN A 78 -2.45 2.21 17.40
CA ASN A 78 -3.33 2.56 16.28
C ASN A 78 -2.90 1.99 14.92
N HIS A 79 -2.25 0.83 14.92
CA HIS A 79 -1.92 0.08 13.71
C HIS A 79 -2.62 -1.28 13.74
N GLY A 80 -3.34 -1.60 12.67
CA GLY A 80 -4.03 -2.88 12.52
C GLY A 80 -3.11 -4.01 11.99
N PRO A 81 -3.73 -5.07 11.43
CA PRO A 81 -3.03 -6.15 10.74
C PRO A 81 -2.07 -5.64 9.66
N ILE A 82 -0.97 -6.34 9.43
CA ILE A 82 0.03 -5.98 8.42
C ILE A 82 0.46 -7.17 7.57
N LEU A 83 0.46 -6.96 6.26
CA LEU A 83 1.10 -7.81 5.27
C LEU A 83 2.21 -7.04 4.56
N LYS A 84 3.37 -7.68 4.34
CA LYS A 84 4.54 -7.06 3.70
C LYS A 84 5.15 -7.95 2.62
N TRP A 85 5.84 -7.28 1.69
CA TRP A 85 6.70 -7.92 0.70
C TRP A 85 8.04 -7.16 0.61
N PRO A 86 9.05 -7.56 1.39
CA PRO A 86 10.38 -6.96 1.33
C PRO A 86 11.05 -7.32 0.01
N ARG A 87 11.23 -6.32 -0.87
CA ARG A 87 11.71 -6.53 -2.24
C ARG A 87 12.52 -5.32 -2.69
N LYS A 88 13.70 -5.57 -3.24
CA LYS A 88 14.52 -4.52 -3.86
C LYS A 88 14.14 -4.38 -5.33
N PHE A 89 13.93 -3.15 -5.77
CA PHE A 89 13.74 -2.76 -7.16
C PHE A 89 14.17 -1.30 -7.33
N GLU A 90 14.46 -0.90 -8.56
CA GLU A 90 14.85 0.48 -8.91
C GLU A 90 13.66 1.21 -9.51
N ASP A 91 13.04 0.60 -10.53
CA ASP A 91 11.75 0.99 -11.10
C ASP A 91 10.76 -0.17 -10.93
N ALA A 92 9.49 0.15 -10.69
CA ALA A 92 8.46 -0.87 -10.64
C ALA A 92 7.08 -0.31 -10.96
N ARG A 93 6.28 -1.08 -11.70
CA ARG A 93 4.82 -0.95 -11.66
C ARG A 93 4.27 -1.94 -10.67
N ILE A 94 3.58 -1.46 -9.65
CA ILE A 94 2.93 -2.27 -8.62
C ILE A 94 1.43 -2.21 -8.88
N GLN A 95 0.84 -3.37 -9.09
CA GLN A 95 -0.60 -3.54 -9.15
C GLN A 95 -1.04 -4.53 -8.09
N PHE A 96 -2.18 -4.32 -7.45
CA PHE A 96 -2.89 -5.32 -6.64
C PHE A 96 -4.37 -4.98 -6.61
N GLU A 97 -5.22 -5.97 -6.33
CA GLU A 97 -6.64 -5.72 -6.09
C GLU A 97 -6.94 -5.70 -4.62
N MET A 98 -7.95 -4.95 -4.21
CA MET A 98 -8.38 -4.91 -2.83
C MET A 98 -9.88 -4.83 -2.64
N ARG A 99 -10.37 -5.40 -1.55
CA ARG A 99 -11.69 -5.08 -1.00
C ARG A 99 -11.59 -4.78 0.49
N ALA A 100 -12.22 -3.70 0.94
CA ALA A 100 -12.35 -3.31 2.33
C ALA A 100 -13.81 -3.45 2.77
N ARG A 101 -14.09 -3.93 3.98
CA ARG A 101 -15.45 -4.02 4.52
C ARG A 101 -15.47 -3.48 5.94
N ASP A 102 -16.25 -2.43 6.16
CA ASP A 102 -16.44 -1.77 7.45
C ASP A 102 -15.12 -1.35 8.12
N CYS A 103 -14.14 -0.99 7.29
CA CYS A 103 -12.84 -0.52 7.73
C CYS A 103 -12.93 0.93 8.18
N GLN A 104 -12.22 1.29 9.25
CA GLN A 104 -12.00 2.71 9.58
C GLN A 104 -10.92 3.36 8.71
N ARG A 105 -9.97 2.54 8.24
CA ARG A 105 -8.81 3.01 7.48
C ARG A 105 -8.13 1.85 6.76
N VAL A 106 -7.69 2.10 5.54
CA VAL A 106 -6.78 1.23 4.79
C VAL A 106 -5.52 2.02 4.45
N VAL A 107 -4.35 1.40 4.60
CA VAL A 107 -3.06 2.07 4.38
C VAL A 107 -2.17 1.23 3.47
N PHE A 108 -1.68 1.87 2.41
CA PHE A 108 -0.62 1.37 1.54
C PHE A 108 0.62 2.20 1.78
N THR A 109 1.76 1.55 2.00
CA THR A 109 3.03 2.25 2.11
C THR A 109 4.08 1.56 1.28
N LEU A 110 4.75 2.34 0.44
CA LEU A 110 6.03 1.96 -0.12
C LEU A 110 7.14 2.62 0.69
N ASN A 111 8.04 1.79 1.22
CA ASN A 111 9.17 2.25 2.00
C ASN A 111 10.47 2.05 1.24
N GLY A 112 11.35 3.04 1.20
CA GLY A 112 12.78 2.87 0.95
C GLY A 112 13.55 2.86 2.28
N ASP A 113 14.61 3.65 2.36
CA ASP A 113 15.24 4.09 3.62
C ASP A 113 14.33 5.10 4.38
N GLY A 114 13.06 4.76 4.57
CA GLY A 114 11.98 5.65 5.02
C GLY A 114 10.72 5.47 4.16
N HIS A 115 9.65 6.24 4.39
CA HIS A 115 8.49 6.26 3.51
C HIS A 115 8.83 6.99 2.20
N ILE A 116 8.56 6.36 1.05
CA ILE A 116 8.63 6.99 -0.28
C ILE A 116 7.23 7.54 -0.60
N PHE A 117 6.21 6.70 -0.49
CA PHE A 117 4.82 7.13 -0.52
C PHE A 117 3.98 6.40 0.51
N ARG A 118 2.89 7.05 0.93
CA ARG A 118 1.81 6.44 1.71
C ARG A 118 0.47 6.88 1.17
N VAL A 119 -0.37 5.92 0.79
CA VAL A 119 -1.79 6.17 0.55
C VAL A 119 -2.56 5.74 1.77
N THR A 120 -3.44 6.60 2.24
CA THR A 120 -4.41 6.30 3.29
C THR A 120 -5.79 6.51 2.70
N LEU A 121 -6.65 5.50 2.77
CA LEU A 121 -8.07 5.62 2.50
C LEU A 121 -8.80 5.68 3.84
N ALA A 122 -9.62 6.70 4.04
CA ALA A 122 -10.45 6.89 5.22
C ALA A 122 -11.54 7.92 4.92
N ASP A 123 -12.68 7.81 5.59
CA ASP A 123 -13.82 8.68 5.32
C ASP A 123 -13.55 10.15 5.65
N GLU A 124 -14.07 11.03 4.80
CA GLU A 124 -14.18 12.44 5.10
C GLU A 124 -15.14 12.68 6.25
N ARG A 125 -14.80 13.62 7.13
CA ARG A 125 -15.68 14.07 8.21
C ARG A 125 -15.66 15.60 8.27
N PRO A 126 -16.72 16.25 8.76
CA PRO A 126 -16.76 17.72 8.86
C PRO A 126 -15.59 18.33 9.66
N ASP A 127 -15.05 17.60 10.64
CA ASP A 127 -13.91 18.00 11.48
C ASP A 127 -12.55 17.57 10.89
N ALA A 128 -12.54 16.82 9.79
CA ALA A 128 -11.34 16.24 9.18
C ALA A 128 -11.53 16.11 7.65
N PRO A 129 -11.31 17.20 6.87
CA PRO A 129 -11.50 17.19 5.42
C PRO A 129 -10.30 16.59 4.65
N ALA A 130 -10.56 15.93 3.51
CA ALA A 130 -9.53 15.23 2.72
C ALA A 130 -8.36 16.13 2.31
N GLY A 131 -7.16 15.54 2.23
CA GLY A 131 -5.95 16.26 1.83
C GLY A 131 -5.42 17.32 2.82
N THR A 132 -6.12 17.61 3.92
CA THR A 132 -5.74 18.70 4.85
C THR A 132 -5.51 18.26 6.29
N SER A 133 -6.03 17.10 6.70
CA SER A 133 -5.86 16.56 8.06
C SER A 133 -5.25 15.16 8.08
N LYS A 134 -4.84 14.70 9.27
CA LYS A 134 -4.21 13.39 9.48
C LYS A 134 -5.17 12.19 9.29
N VAL A 135 -6.44 12.41 8.96
CA VAL A 135 -7.49 11.39 9.18
C VAL A 135 -8.29 10.97 7.94
N PRO A 136 -8.62 11.79 6.94
CA PRO A 136 -9.28 11.31 5.73
C PRO A 136 -8.28 10.91 4.65
N THR A 137 -8.83 10.47 3.53
CA THR A 137 -8.09 10.04 2.34
C THR A 137 -7.00 11.03 1.94
N ARG A 138 -5.81 10.48 1.74
CA ARG A 138 -4.64 11.25 1.31
C ARG A 138 -3.57 10.36 0.71
N LEU A 139 -2.78 10.98 -0.14
CA LEU A 139 -1.47 10.52 -0.55
C LEU A 139 -0.43 11.41 0.13
N ILE A 140 0.57 10.79 0.74
CA ILE A 140 1.77 11.46 1.22
C ILE A 140 2.94 10.98 0.39
N ALA A 141 3.67 11.90 -0.21
CA ALA A 141 4.89 11.61 -0.96
C ALA A 141 6.08 12.34 -0.32
N TRP A 142 7.24 11.72 -0.42
CA TRP A 142 8.48 12.25 0.11
C TRP A 142 9.53 12.35 -1.00
N ALA A 143 9.94 13.57 -1.34
CA ALA A 143 11.05 13.79 -2.28
C ALA A 143 12.42 13.41 -1.69
N THR A 144 12.52 13.36 -0.37
CA THR A 144 13.71 12.98 0.40
C THR A 144 13.32 12.12 1.59
N LYS A 145 14.26 11.38 2.19
CA LYS A 145 14.02 10.45 3.30
C LYS A 145 13.04 11.01 4.36
N SER A 146 11.97 10.25 4.61
CA SER A 146 10.96 10.59 5.63
C SER A 146 11.59 10.63 7.03
N SER A 147 11.17 11.56 7.88
CA SER A 147 11.66 11.64 9.26
C SER A 147 10.66 12.31 10.21
N LYS A 148 11.07 12.54 11.47
CA LYS A 148 10.25 13.35 12.39
C LYS A 148 10.13 14.80 11.91
N GLN A 149 11.12 15.30 11.18
CA GLN A 149 11.21 16.66 10.66
C GLN A 149 10.68 16.75 9.22
N ASN A 150 10.87 15.69 8.42
CA ASN A 150 10.37 15.61 7.05
C ASN A 150 9.07 14.79 7.00
N LYS A 151 7.93 15.49 7.02
CA LYS A 151 6.59 14.88 7.04
C LYS A 151 6.02 14.55 5.65
N GLY A 152 6.71 14.95 4.58
CA GLY A 152 6.23 14.78 3.21
C GLY A 152 5.07 15.72 2.90
N ASP A 153 4.70 15.75 1.63
CA ASP A 153 3.60 16.58 1.13
C ASP A 153 2.31 15.77 1.14
N THR A 154 1.27 16.32 1.77
CA THR A 154 -0.07 15.70 1.81
C THR A 154 -0.92 16.27 0.68
N ILE A 155 -1.44 15.39 -0.18
CA ILE A 155 -2.34 15.75 -1.27
C ILE A 155 -3.54 14.79 -1.34
N LYS A 156 -4.66 15.23 -1.92
CA LYS A 156 -5.72 14.34 -2.44
C LYS A 156 -5.72 14.49 -3.97
N PRO A 157 -5.06 13.59 -4.72
CA PRO A 157 -5.09 13.62 -6.17
C PRO A 157 -6.54 13.55 -6.67
N LYS A 158 -6.83 14.23 -7.78
CA LYS A 158 -8.15 14.13 -8.42
C LYS A 158 -8.42 12.67 -8.78
N GLY A 159 -9.57 12.15 -8.36
CA GLY A 159 -9.98 10.77 -8.64
C GLY A 159 -9.47 9.73 -7.64
N LEU A 160 -8.70 10.11 -6.61
CA LEU A 160 -8.42 9.20 -5.49
C LEU A 160 -9.72 8.99 -4.69
N PRO A 161 -10.27 7.75 -4.62
CA PRO A 161 -11.55 7.49 -3.97
C PRO A 161 -11.42 7.59 -2.44
N ASP A 162 -12.51 7.95 -1.78
CA ASP A 162 -12.61 7.80 -0.33
C ASP A 162 -12.90 6.35 0.06
N LEU A 163 -12.71 6.01 1.34
CA LEU A 163 -12.89 4.63 1.80
C LEU A 163 -14.32 4.12 1.58
N SER A 164 -15.32 4.96 1.84
CA SER A 164 -16.72 4.66 1.53
C SER A 164 -16.98 4.28 0.07
N MET A 165 -16.21 4.80 -0.89
CA MET A 165 -16.36 4.48 -2.31
C MET A 165 -15.79 3.12 -2.70
N VAL A 166 -14.95 2.52 -1.85
CA VAL A 166 -14.33 1.21 -2.08
C VAL A 166 -14.80 0.17 -1.05
N ASN A 167 -15.78 0.53 -0.22
CA ASN A 167 -16.33 -0.36 0.78
C ASN A 167 -17.20 -1.43 0.11
N ASP A 168 -16.91 -2.69 0.44
CA ASP A 168 -17.46 -3.92 -0.14
C ASP A 168 -17.22 -4.12 -1.65
N GLU A 169 -16.45 -3.24 -2.28
CA GLU A 169 -16.12 -3.29 -3.70
C GLU A 169 -14.68 -3.77 -3.93
N TRP A 170 -14.49 -4.58 -4.97
CA TRP A 170 -13.14 -4.92 -5.45
C TRP A 170 -12.60 -3.77 -6.29
N VAL A 171 -11.43 -3.24 -5.92
CA VAL A 171 -10.76 -2.16 -6.63
C VAL A 171 -9.32 -2.50 -6.95
N THR A 172 -8.90 -2.22 -8.17
CA THR A 172 -7.50 -2.36 -8.57
C THR A 172 -6.71 -1.11 -8.21
N VAL A 173 -5.64 -1.27 -7.44
CA VAL A 173 -4.66 -0.22 -7.17
C VAL A 173 -3.49 -0.41 -8.13
N LYS A 174 -3.10 0.68 -8.81
CA LYS A 174 -1.95 0.71 -9.72
C LYS A 174 -1.04 1.86 -9.33
N LEU A 175 0.26 1.58 -9.28
CA LEU A 175 1.29 2.52 -8.89
C LEU A 175 2.47 2.35 -9.83
N ASP A 176 2.80 3.41 -10.56
CA ASP A 176 4.04 3.49 -11.33
C ASP A 176 5.05 4.25 -10.46
N VAL A 177 6.17 3.59 -10.14
CA VAL A 177 7.21 4.11 -9.25
C VAL A 177 8.56 4.07 -9.93
#